data_AF-A0A800IMW7-F1
#
_entry.id   AF-A0A800IMW7-F1
#
_cell.length_a   1.000
_cell.length_b   1.000
_cell.length_c   1.000
_cell.angle_alpha   90.00
_cell.angle_beta   90.00
_cell.angle_gamma   90.00
#
_symmetry.space_group_name_H-M   'P 1'
#
loop_
_entity.id
_entity.type
_entity.pdbx_description
1 polymer ?
#
loop_
_entity_poly.entity_id
_entity_poly.type
_entity_poly.pdbx_seq_one_letter_code
_entity_poly.pdbx_strand_id
1 'polypeptide(L)'
;AMGDVGGVHRKRDEIEEALQDANGPHPVTVTAFRGHAEALHLLLDAGADPDAPYTINVAGETIDQWGQPLWLACNRGHHDVVELLLKRGARANVALYASGSAVQWPYQAGNRRTADLMFLHGAVGDPLSYCLNGDMAALSEHLASHPDEGKHLLWSALLAGNETVVEHTLTHGPPVSKVQHFTLLSQAIRGWRIGNLKINNENWDRRSLQRNLERLLDHGFNPNLRNNRTSRADFTILHHLAAKTCNAAAYGHTEEEMIDFARVLIDAGADVNALENQLMSTPLAWAARQGNGALVRYLLSRGADPDLAGSAWATPMAWAERKNHEDIASLLADNTRVR
;
A
#
# COMPACT_ATOMS: atom_id res chain seq x y z
N ALA A 1 23.67 33.13 -7.60
CA ALA A 1 24.82 33.03 -6.68
C ALA A 1 24.34 33.38 -5.28
N MET A 2 24.08 32.38 -4.42
CA MET A 2 23.63 32.60 -3.04
C MET A 2 24.64 31.95 -2.11
N GLY A 3 25.51 32.80 -1.56
CA GLY A 3 26.56 32.46 -0.59
C GLY A 3 27.29 33.73 -0.12
N ASP A 4 26.62 34.89 -0.15
CA ASP A 4 27.19 36.17 0.26
C ASP A 4 26.37 36.75 1.42
N VAL A 5 27.02 36.80 2.58
CA VAL A 5 26.48 37.28 3.87
C VAL A 5 26.49 38.81 3.97
N GLY A 6 27.13 39.52 3.03
CA GLY A 6 27.10 40.98 2.93
C GLY A 6 25.81 41.56 2.31
N GLY A 7 25.00 40.71 1.67
CA GLY A 7 23.70 41.08 1.08
C GLY A 7 22.51 41.01 2.05
N VAL A 8 22.71 40.61 3.30
CA VAL A 8 21.62 40.23 4.22
C VAL A 8 20.68 41.40 4.56
N HIS A 9 21.20 42.64 4.68
CA HIS A 9 20.35 43.81 4.97
C HIS A 9 19.61 44.35 3.74
N ARG A 10 20.24 44.38 2.56
CA ARG A 10 19.57 44.78 1.30
C ARG A 10 18.52 43.76 0.87
N LYS A 11 18.77 42.47 1.13
CA LYS A 11 17.80 41.39 0.92
C LYS A 11 16.65 41.42 1.91
N ARG A 12 16.82 42.01 3.11
CA ARG A 12 15.76 42.03 4.11
C ARG A 12 14.56 42.86 3.63
N ASP A 13 14.80 44.05 3.09
CA ASP A 13 13.74 44.91 2.56
C ASP A 13 13.07 44.26 1.33
N GLU A 14 13.85 43.63 0.44
CA GLU A 14 13.35 42.86 -0.71
C GLU A 14 12.56 41.60 -0.28
N ILE A 15 12.96 40.95 0.83
CA ILE A 15 12.26 39.82 1.44
C ILE A 15 10.94 40.30 2.06
N GLU A 16 10.95 41.41 2.79
CA GLU A 16 9.74 41.99 3.38
C GLU A 16 8.73 42.38 2.28
N GLU A 17 9.18 42.91 1.13
CA GLU A 17 8.34 43.17 -0.04
C GLU A 17 7.82 41.87 -0.69
N ALA A 18 8.68 40.85 -0.86
CA ALA A 18 8.27 39.55 -1.40
C ALA A 18 7.30 38.78 -0.49
N LEU A 19 7.31 39.04 0.83
CA LEU A 19 6.33 38.50 1.78
C LEU A 19 4.96 39.17 1.68
N GLN A 20 4.88 40.37 1.10
CA GLN A 20 3.63 41.11 0.89
C GLN A 20 2.95 40.77 -0.44
N ASP A 21 3.63 40.07 -1.36
CA ASP A 21 3.03 39.61 -2.61
C ASP A 21 2.07 38.43 -2.37
N ALA A 22 0.79 38.75 -2.23
CA ALA A 22 -0.29 37.77 -2.05
C ALA A 22 -0.58 36.92 -3.31
N ASN A 23 -0.02 37.26 -4.48
CA ASN A 23 -0.30 36.58 -5.74
C ASN A 23 0.82 35.62 -6.18
N GLY A 24 2.00 35.69 -5.55
CA GLY A 24 3.15 34.83 -5.81
C GLY A 24 3.23 33.60 -4.89
N PRO A 25 4.00 32.55 -5.25
CA PRO A 25 4.27 31.46 -4.34
C PRO A 25 5.07 31.98 -3.13
N HIS A 26 4.59 31.72 -1.92
CA HIS A 26 5.25 32.18 -0.70
C HIS A 26 6.74 31.78 -0.68
N PRO A 27 7.68 32.71 -0.40
CA PRO A 27 9.11 32.42 -0.37
C PRO A 27 9.49 31.25 0.56
N VAL A 28 8.76 31.09 1.66
CA VAL A 28 8.88 29.96 2.60
C VAL A 28 8.56 28.63 1.91
N THR A 29 7.53 28.58 1.06
CA THR A 29 7.18 27.40 0.25
C THR A 29 8.29 27.04 -0.73
N VAL A 30 8.87 28.03 -1.43
CA VAL A 30 9.93 27.80 -2.42
C VAL A 30 11.20 27.26 -1.75
N THR A 31 11.61 27.87 -0.63
CA THR A 31 12.79 27.43 0.12
C THR A 31 12.59 26.04 0.72
N ALA A 32 11.38 25.74 1.22
CA ALA A 32 11.04 24.41 1.71
C ALA A 32 11.05 23.35 0.60
N PHE A 33 10.51 23.66 -0.58
CA PHE A 33 10.57 22.76 -1.75
C PHE A 33 12.02 22.46 -2.19
N ARG A 34 12.87 23.49 -2.18
CA ARG A 34 14.27 23.38 -2.63
C ARG A 34 15.23 22.83 -1.59
N GLY A 35 14.85 22.80 -0.31
CA GLY A 35 15.72 22.35 0.78
C GLY A 35 16.71 23.42 1.24
N HIS A 36 16.41 24.71 1.07
CA HIS A 36 17.33 25.81 1.37
C HIS A 36 17.16 26.31 2.81
N ALA A 37 17.69 25.57 3.79
CA ALA A 37 17.53 25.87 5.22
C ALA A 37 18.04 27.26 5.63
N GLU A 38 19.19 27.71 5.10
CA GLU A 38 19.73 29.04 5.41
C GLU A 38 18.83 30.18 4.90
N ALA A 39 18.33 30.06 3.68
CA ALA A 39 17.41 31.05 3.11
C ALA A 39 16.09 31.06 3.89
N LEU A 40 15.58 29.88 4.24
CA LEU A 40 14.40 29.75 5.09
C LEU A 40 14.60 30.41 6.46
N HIS A 41 15.79 30.26 7.08
CA HIS A 41 16.09 30.89 8.37
C HIS A 41 15.95 32.41 8.31
N LEU A 42 16.50 33.02 7.25
CA LEU A 42 16.39 34.47 7.05
C LEU A 42 14.93 34.92 6.83
N LEU A 43 14.14 34.15 6.09
CA LEU A 43 12.72 34.45 5.87
C LEU A 43 11.94 34.40 7.19
N LEU A 44 12.17 33.37 8.01
CA LEU A 44 11.50 33.21 9.30
C LEU A 44 11.96 34.27 10.32
N ASP A 45 13.22 34.72 10.27
CA ASP A 45 13.71 35.87 11.06
C ASP A 45 13.05 37.19 10.65
N ALA A 46 12.72 37.33 9.36
CA ALA A 46 11.97 38.48 8.83
C ALA A 46 10.46 38.41 9.14
N GLY A 47 9.99 37.39 9.86
CA GLY A 47 8.60 37.25 10.27
C GLY A 47 7.70 36.56 9.24
N ALA A 48 8.28 35.82 8.28
CA ALA A 48 7.49 34.99 7.39
C ALA A 48 6.71 33.91 8.17
N ASP A 49 5.45 33.70 7.81
CA ASP A 49 4.63 32.65 8.41
C ASP A 49 5.15 31.26 8.01
N PRO A 50 5.60 30.41 8.94
CA PRO A 50 6.04 29.05 8.63
C PRO A 50 4.91 28.16 8.10
N ASP A 51 3.64 28.50 8.40
CA ASP A 51 2.45 27.79 7.94
C ASP A 51 1.78 28.43 6.72
N ALA A 52 2.48 29.37 6.06
CA ALA A 52 2.02 30.20 4.94
C ALA A 52 0.74 29.70 4.24
N PRO A 53 -0.40 30.40 4.38
CA PRO A 53 -1.68 29.95 3.86
C PRO A 53 -1.73 30.05 2.34
N TYR A 54 -2.54 29.23 1.69
CA TYR A 54 -2.78 29.34 0.26
C TYR A 54 -4.17 28.81 -0.10
N THR A 55 -4.70 29.27 -1.22
CA THR A 55 -6.04 28.92 -1.67
C THR A 55 -5.95 28.13 -2.97
N ILE A 56 -6.74 27.06 -3.09
CA ILE A 56 -6.93 26.31 -4.34
C ILE A 56 -8.38 26.37 -4.78
N ASN A 57 -8.61 26.20 -6.08
CA ASN A 57 -9.95 26.04 -6.65
C ASN A 57 -10.10 24.61 -7.18
N VAL A 58 -11.05 23.85 -6.63
CA VAL A 58 -11.32 22.47 -7.04
C VAL A 58 -12.80 22.33 -7.36
N ALA A 59 -13.12 21.92 -8.58
CA ALA A 59 -14.51 21.75 -9.04
C ALA A 59 -15.42 22.98 -8.82
N GLY A 60 -14.85 24.19 -8.85
CA GLY A 60 -15.59 25.44 -8.63
C GLY A 60 -15.70 25.85 -7.16
N GLU A 61 -15.15 25.06 -6.22
CA GLU A 61 -15.08 25.39 -4.80
C GLU A 61 -13.70 25.93 -4.44
N THR A 62 -13.69 27.01 -3.66
CA THR A 62 -12.48 27.62 -3.10
C THR A 62 -12.15 26.93 -1.77
N ILE A 63 -10.91 26.43 -1.65
CA ILE A 63 -10.42 25.72 -0.46
C ILE A 63 -9.18 26.42 0.06
N ASP A 64 -9.28 26.96 1.28
CA ASP A 64 -8.15 27.55 1.99
C ASP A 64 -7.38 26.47 2.76
N GLN A 65 -6.06 26.49 2.62
CA GLN A 65 -5.14 25.51 3.19
C GLN A 65 -3.93 26.21 3.80
N TRP A 66 -3.15 25.45 4.58
CA TRP A 66 -1.95 25.92 5.28
C TRP A 66 -0.96 24.77 5.42
N GLY A 67 0.28 25.08 5.84
CA GLY A 67 1.29 24.07 6.15
C GLY A 67 1.98 23.44 4.95
N GLN A 68 1.76 23.99 3.74
CA GLN A 68 2.43 23.54 2.51
C GLN A 68 3.97 23.51 2.62
N PRO A 69 4.66 24.47 3.26
CA PRO A 69 6.11 24.40 3.41
C PRO A 69 6.56 23.14 4.14
N LEU A 70 5.95 22.82 5.28
CA LEU A 70 6.30 21.66 6.08
C LEU A 70 6.00 20.36 5.32
N TRP A 71 4.85 20.29 4.63
CA TRP A 71 4.49 19.15 3.81
C TRP A 71 5.51 18.89 2.69
N LEU A 72 5.96 19.94 1.97
CA LEU A 72 6.94 19.80 0.89
C LEU A 72 8.32 19.41 1.41
N ALA A 73 8.75 19.96 2.55
CA ALA A 73 10.01 19.58 3.18
C ALA A 73 10.00 18.09 3.57
N CYS A 74 8.89 17.62 4.15
CA CYS A 74 8.64 16.22 4.49
C CYS A 74 8.64 15.30 3.24
N ASN A 75 7.87 15.67 2.21
CA ASN A 75 7.77 14.93 0.95
C ASN A 75 9.13 14.74 0.26
N ARG A 76 10.02 15.73 0.39
CA ARG A 76 11.32 15.75 -0.30
C ARG A 76 12.49 15.31 0.58
N GLY A 77 12.23 14.99 1.84
CA GLY A 77 13.25 14.48 2.78
C GLY A 77 14.22 15.55 3.30
N HIS A 78 13.83 16.82 3.28
CA HIS A 78 14.67 17.94 3.72
C HIS A 78 14.64 18.09 5.25
N HIS A 79 15.34 17.22 5.97
CA HIS A 79 15.31 17.16 7.45
C HIS A 79 15.56 18.53 8.11
N ASP A 80 16.61 19.25 7.70
CA ASP A 80 17.00 20.52 8.34
C ASP A 80 15.94 21.61 8.15
N VAL A 81 15.21 21.58 7.02
CA VAL A 81 14.08 22.46 6.75
C VAL A 81 12.88 22.09 7.63
N VAL A 82 12.58 20.80 7.78
CA VAL A 82 11.52 20.33 8.69
C VAL A 82 11.82 20.77 10.12
N GLU A 83 13.04 20.55 10.59
CA GLU A 83 13.47 20.95 11.93
C GLU A 83 13.35 22.45 12.15
N LEU A 84 13.78 23.26 11.17
CA LEU A 84 13.70 24.71 11.25
C LEU A 84 12.24 25.19 11.28
N LEU A 85 11.36 24.68 10.41
CA LEU A 85 9.94 25.05 10.40
C LEU A 85 9.27 24.73 11.74
N LEU A 86 9.47 23.53 12.27
CA LEU A 86 8.90 23.09 13.55
C LEU A 86 9.43 23.93 14.74
N LYS A 87 10.73 24.24 14.77
CA LYS A 87 11.32 25.13 15.77
C LYS A 87 10.76 26.55 15.72
N ARG A 88 10.30 26.99 14.55
CA ARG A 88 9.71 28.32 14.33
C ARG A 88 8.19 28.34 14.46
N GLY A 89 7.58 27.25 14.95
CA GLY A 89 6.17 27.21 15.28
C GLY A 89 5.24 26.70 14.17
N ALA A 90 5.78 26.10 13.10
CA ALA A 90 4.96 25.38 12.14
C ALA A 90 4.16 24.29 12.86
N ARG A 91 2.86 24.18 12.56
CA ARG A 91 2.03 23.11 13.12
C ARG A 91 2.39 21.79 12.45
N ALA A 92 2.70 20.76 13.23
CA ALA A 92 3.17 19.48 12.69
C ALA A 92 2.05 18.62 12.06
N ASN A 93 0.81 18.79 12.51
CA ASN A 93 -0.34 18.04 11.99
C ASN A 93 -0.90 18.64 10.69
N VAL A 94 -0.13 18.53 9.60
CA VAL A 94 -0.49 19.06 8.27
C VAL A 94 -1.07 17.95 7.41
N ALA A 95 -2.22 18.20 6.80
CA ALA A 95 -2.77 17.40 5.71
C ALA A 95 -3.25 18.31 4.58
N LEU A 96 -2.74 18.07 3.36
CA LEU A 96 -3.12 18.83 2.17
C LEU A 96 -4.19 18.09 1.37
N TYR A 97 -5.10 18.84 0.75
CA TYR A 97 -6.17 18.33 -0.09
C TYR A 97 -5.61 17.39 -1.15
N ALA A 98 -6.21 16.19 -1.22
CA ALA A 98 -5.82 15.10 -2.13
C ALA A 98 -4.34 14.67 -2.08
N SER A 99 -3.57 15.13 -1.08
CA SER A 99 -2.13 14.89 -0.99
C SER A 99 -1.70 14.20 0.32
N GLY A 100 -2.61 14.05 1.28
CA GLY A 100 -2.38 13.30 2.52
C GLY A 100 -1.58 14.08 3.58
N SER A 101 -1.25 13.39 4.68
CA SER A 101 -0.53 13.96 5.82
C SER A 101 0.95 14.17 5.54
N ALA A 102 1.53 15.26 6.04
CA ALA A 102 2.96 15.54 5.91
C ALA A 102 3.83 14.44 6.55
N VAL A 103 3.41 13.90 7.69
CA VAL A 103 4.19 12.89 8.44
C VAL A 103 4.31 11.56 7.70
N GLN A 104 3.37 11.28 6.78
CA GLN A 104 3.37 10.06 5.98
C GLN A 104 4.64 9.94 5.11
N TRP A 105 5.19 11.05 4.63
CA TRP A 105 6.31 11.02 3.71
C TRP A 105 7.66 10.63 4.34
N PRO A 106 8.09 11.24 5.47
CA PRO A 106 9.23 10.75 6.23
C PRO A 106 9.12 9.26 6.54
N TYR A 107 7.91 8.78 6.88
CA TYR A 107 7.68 7.36 7.12
C TYR A 107 7.86 6.48 5.90
N GLN A 108 7.22 6.81 4.78
CA GLN A 108 7.37 6.05 3.53
C GLN A 108 8.81 6.04 3.01
N ALA A 109 9.56 7.12 3.26
CA ALA A 109 10.98 7.23 2.88
C ALA A 109 11.93 6.51 3.85
N GLY A 110 11.42 6.02 4.98
CA GLY A 110 12.21 5.43 6.05
C GLY A 110 13.07 6.40 6.85
N ASN A 111 12.75 7.69 6.78
CA ASN A 111 13.44 8.74 7.51
C ASN A 111 12.84 8.90 8.92
N ARG A 112 13.15 7.94 9.81
CA ARG A 112 12.69 7.95 11.21
C ARG A 112 13.04 9.22 11.94
N ARG A 113 14.26 9.74 11.76
CA ARG A 113 14.70 10.98 12.40
C ARG A 113 13.73 12.15 12.15
N THR A 114 13.25 12.30 10.91
CA THR A 114 12.27 13.34 10.56
C THR A 114 10.87 12.98 11.05
N ALA A 115 10.48 11.70 10.99
CA ALA A 115 9.17 11.26 11.46
C ALA A 115 9.03 11.45 12.99
N ASP A 116 9.99 10.98 13.78
CA ASP A 116 10.01 11.10 15.24
C ASP A 116 9.96 12.57 15.67
N LEU A 117 10.68 13.44 14.95
CA LEU A 117 10.62 14.89 15.15
C LEU A 117 9.21 15.44 14.90
N MET A 118 8.52 14.99 13.85
CA MET A 118 7.14 15.40 13.59
C MET A 118 6.19 14.97 14.73
N PHE A 119 6.32 13.75 15.27
CA PHE A 119 5.52 13.31 16.43
C PHE A 119 5.81 14.11 17.69
N LEU A 120 7.09 14.42 17.95
CA LEU A 120 7.47 15.26 19.07
C LEU A 120 6.78 16.64 19.03
N HIS A 121 6.48 17.14 17.83
CA HIS A 121 5.76 18.38 17.59
C HIS A 121 4.24 18.20 17.38
N GLY A 122 3.69 17.01 17.63
CA GLY A 122 2.25 16.75 17.63
C GLY A 122 1.64 16.37 16.27
N ALA A 123 2.43 15.87 15.32
CA ALA A 123 1.88 15.28 14.11
C ALA A 123 1.08 14.02 14.42
N VAL A 124 0.02 13.77 13.64
CA VAL A 124 -0.79 12.56 13.72
C VAL A 124 -0.74 11.83 12.38
N GLY A 125 -0.38 10.55 12.42
CA GLY A 125 -0.41 9.67 11.26
C GLY A 125 -1.78 9.01 11.08
N ASP A 126 -2.03 8.46 9.89
CA ASP A 126 -3.17 7.55 9.68
C ASP A 126 -2.78 6.10 10.06
N PRO A 127 -3.74 5.16 10.22
CA PRO A 127 -3.45 3.78 10.58
C PRO A 127 -2.47 3.08 9.63
N LEU A 128 -2.51 3.43 8.34
CA LEU A 128 -1.57 2.90 7.36
C LEU A 128 -0.13 3.35 7.64
N SER A 129 0.07 4.62 8.00
CA SER A 129 1.37 5.18 8.34
C SER A 129 2.00 4.46 9.54
N TYR A 130 1.21 4.18 10.58
CA TYR A 130 1.69 3.41 11.73
C TYR A 130 2.03 1.95 11.36
N CYS A 131 1.18 1.30 10.55
CA CYS A 131 1.47 -0.05 10.05
C CYS A 131 2.74 -0.12 9.20
N LEU A 132 3.09 0.93 8.45
CA LEU A 132 4.30 0.99 7.64
C LEU A 132 5.59 1.17 8.45
N ASN A 133 5.53 1.73 9.68
CA ASN A 133 6.70 1.88 10.54
C ASN A 133 6.85 0.70 11.52
N GLY A 134 5.73 0.14 11.99
CA GLY A 134 5.72 -0.91 13.01
C GLY A 134 5.91 -0.39 14.45
N ASP A 135 5.78 0.92 14.66
CA ASP A 135 5.74 1.50 16.00
C ASP A 135 4.39 1.21 16.67
N MET A 136 4.37 0.12 17.43
CA MET A 136 3.20 -0.33 18.17
C MET A 136 2.82 0.63 19.31
N ALA A 137 3.76 1.41 19.85
CA ALA A 137 3.48 2.35 20.93
C ALA A 137 2.70 3.55 20.40
N ALA A 138 3.21 4.19 19.34
CA ALA A 138 2.53 5.30 18.69
C ALA A 138 1.17 4.88 18.12
N LEU A 139 1.08 3.67 17.54
CA LEU A 139 -0.19 3.12 17.08
C LEU A 139 -1.20 2.94 18.23
N SER A 140 -0.76 2.42 19.38
CA SER A 140 -1.64 2.18 20.52
C SER A 140 -2.21 3.49 21.10
N GLU A 141 -1.37 4.53 21.20
CA GLU A 141 -1.79 5.86 21.65
C GLU A 141 -2.79 6.50 20.66
N HIS A 142 -2.55 6.36 19.35
CA HIS A 142 -3.45 6.83 18.31
C HIS A 142 -4.83 6.14 18.37
N LEU A 143 -4.86 4.82 18.51
CA LEU A 143 -6.10 4.06 18.62
C LEU A 143 -6.87 4.36 19.91
N ALA A 144 -6.19 4.71 21.00
CA ALA A 144 -6.82 5.12 22.25
C ALA A 144 -7.60 6.45 22.08
N SER A 145 -7.12 7.34 21.21
CA SER A 145 -7.79 8.60 20.88
C SER A 145 -8.77 8.49 19.70
N HIS A 146 -8.61 7.48 18.83
CA HIS A 146 -9.40 7.28 17.61
C HIS A 146 -9.91 5.82 17.48
N PRO A 147 -10.79 5.35 18.39
CA PRO A 147 -11.22 3.95 18.43
C PRO A 147 -11.90 3.49 17.13
N ASP A 148 -12.56 4.40 16.41
CA ASP A 148 -13.25 4.11 15.15
C ASP A 148 -12.31 3.77 13.98
N GLU A 149 -11.04 4.14 14.08
CA GLU A 149 -10.04 3.85 13.04
C GLU A 149 -9.50 2.41 13.11
N GLY A 150 -9.67 1.75 14.27
CA GLY A 150 -9.31 0.34 14.46
C GLY A 150 -9.97 -0.61 13.46
N LYS A 151 -11.16 -0.27 12.94
CA LYS A 151 -11.91 -1.10 11.97
C LYS A 151 -11.18 -1.32 10.64
N HIS A 152 -10.27 -0.42 10.26
CA HIS A 152 -9.48 -0.52 9.03
C HIS A 152 -8.05 -0.99 9.28
N LEU A 153 -7.65 -1.16 10.54
CA LEU A 153 -6.28 -1.44 10.93
C LEU A 153 -5.77 -2.77 10.37
N LEU A 154 -6.53 -3.85 10.48
CA LEU A 154 -6.13 -5.16 9.96
C LEU A 154 -5.91 -5.10 8.43
N TRP A 155 -6.77 -4.39 7.70
CA TRP A 155 -6.60 -4.21 6.27
C TRP A 155 -5.32 -3.43 5.95
N SER A 156 -5.06 -2.34 6.66
CA SER A 156 -3.85 -1.52 6.52
C SER A 156 -2.58 -2.29 6.93
N ALA A 157 -2.65 -3.17 7.92
CA ALA A 157 -1.55 -4.00 8.36
C ALA A 157 -1.19 -5.06 7.31
N LEU A 158 -2.19 -5.72 6.72
CA LEU A 158 -2.00 -6.64 5.59
C LEU A 158 -1.45 -5.91 4.36
N LEU A 159 -1.94 -4.69 4.10
CA LEU A 159 -1.43 -3.81 3.05
C LEU A 159 0.07 -3.52 3.30
N ALA A 160 0.44 -3.11 4.50
CA ALA A 160 1.84 -2.85 4.88
C ALA A 160 2.71 -4.11 5.04
N GLY A 161 2.13 -5.32 4.99
CA GLY A 161 2.83 -6.55 5.32
C GLY A 161 3.33 -6.61 6.77
N ASN A 162 2.72 -5.88 7.70
CA ASN A 162 3.17 -5.78 9.08
C ASN A 162 2.61 -6.94 9.93
N GLU A 163 3.44 -7.95 10.16
CA GLU A 163 3.06 -9.15 10.91
C GLU A 163 2.68 -8.88 12.37
N THR A 164 3.40 -7.96 13.03
CA THR A 164 3.15 -7.63 14.44
C THR A 164 1.77 -7.01 14.63
N VAL A 165 1.40 -6.06 13.77
CA VAL A 165 0.08 -5.42 13.83
C VAL A 165 -1.01 -6.40 13.42
N VAL A 166 -0.78 -7.26 12.43
CA VAL A 166 -1.73 -8.32 12.04
C VAL A 166 -2.01 -9.24 13.22
N GLU A 167 -0.97 -9.79 13.84
CA GLU A 167 -1.09 -10.70 14.99
C GLU A 167 -1.81 -10.04 16.16
N HIS A 168 -1.40 -8.81 16.50
CA HIS A 168 -2.02 -8.05 17.58
C HIS A 168 -3.51 -7.82 17.31
N THR A 169 -3.87 -7.44 16.08
CA THR A 169 -5.26 -7.13 15.71
C THR A 169 -6.11 -8.39 15.64
N LEU A 170 -5.57 -9.52 15.18
CA LEU A 170 -6.29 -10.80 15.19
C LEU A 170 -6.53 -11.34 16.61
N THR A 171 -5.63 -11.03 17.54
CA THR A 171 -5.70 -11.50 18.93
C THR A 171 -6.58 -10.62 19.81
N HIS A 172 -6.49 -9.30 19.67
CA HIS A 172 -7.12 -8.33 20.59
C HIS A 172 -8.22 -7.49 19.92
N GLY A 173 -8.30 -7.51 18.60
CA GLY A 173 -9.27 -6.73 17.83
C GLY A 173 -10.68 -7.34 17.86
N PRO A 174 -11.67 -6.61 17.32
CA PRO A 174 -13.03 -7.11 17.23
C PRO A 174 -13.11 -8.34 16.30
N PRO A 175 -14.06 -9.25 16.52
CA PRO A 175 -14.27 -10.39 15.62
C PRO A 175 -14.49 -9.95 14.17
N VAL A 176 -13.80 -10.62 13.24
CA VAL A 176 -13.92 -10.33 11.81
C VAL A 176 -15.11 -11.08 11.23
N SER A 177 -15.96 -10.38 10.48
CA SER A 177 -17.12 -11.01 9.84
C SER A 177 -16.71 -11.86 8.63
N LYS A 178 -17.51 -12.88 8.29
CA LYS A 178 -17.29 -13.71 7.09
C LYS A 178 -17.19 -12.89 5.80
N VAL A 179 -17.93 -11.79 5.70
CA VAL A 179 -17.88 -10.90 4.52
C VAL A 179 -16.51 -10.22 4.40
N GLN A 180 -15.87 -9.91 5.52
CA GLN A 180 -14.53 -9.31 5.54
C GLN A 180 -13.42 -10.34 5.31
N HIS A 181 -13.61 -11.62 5.67
CA HIS A 181 -12.62 -12.67 5.45
C HIS A 181 -12.14 -12.69 4.00
N PHE A 182 -13.06 -12.67 3.05
CA PHE A 182 -12.73 -12.65 1.64
C PHE A 182 -11.87 -11.44 1.26
N THR A 183 -12.28 -10.24 1.68
CA THR A 183 -11.54 -9.00 1.38
C THR A 183 -10.13 -9.01 1.96
N LEU A 184 -9.96 -9.53 3.18
CA LEU A 184 -8.69 -9.57 3.88
C LEU A 184 -7.76 -10.65 3.33
N LEU A 185 -8.27 -11.86 3.02
CA LEU A 185 -7.50 -12.90 2.33
C LEU A 185 -7.06 -12.42 0.94
N SER A 186 -7.97 -11.77 0.19
CA SER A 186 -7.66 -11.18 -1.11
C SER A 186 -6.58 -10.10 -1.02
N GLN A 187 -6.60 -9.33 0.06
CA GLN A 187 -5.59 -8.31 0.36
C GLN A 187 -4.23 -8.94 0.70
N ALA A 188 -4.20 -10.06 1.45
CA ALA A 188 -2.97 -10.77 1.79
C ALA A 188 -2.27 -11.37 0.55
N ILE A 189 -3.04 -11.89 -0.41
CA ILE A 189 -2.51 -12.40 -1.69
C ILE A 189 -2.39 -11.31 -2.76
N ARG A 190 -2.55 -10.03 -2.40
CA ARG A 190 -2.44 -8.94 -3.35
C ARG A 190 -0.96 -8.79 -3.72
N GLY A 191 -0.60 -9.32 -4.88
CA GLY A 191 0.70 -9.05 -5.49
C GLY A 191 0.88 -7.54 -5.59
N TRP A 192 1.90 -7.03 -4.92
CA TRP A 192 2.11 -5.61 -4.83
C TRP A 192 2.91 -5.07 -5.98
N ARG A 193 2.45 -3.91 -6.46
CA ARG A 193 3.28 -2.94 -7.16
C ARG A 193 4.23 -2.35 -6.13
N ILE A 194 5.51 -2.68 -6.21
CA ILE A 194 6.54 -1.87 -5.59
C ILE A 194 7.54 -1.54 -6.68
N GLY A 195 7.58 -0.26 -7.07
CA GLY A 195 8.78 0.32 -7.70
C GLY A 195 9.89 0.39 -6.64
N ASN A 196 10.26 1.60 -6.21
CA ASN A 196 11.23 1.79 -5.11
C ASN A 196 10.58 2.01 -3.74
N LEU A 197 9.32 1.62 -3.55
CA LEU A 197 8.63 1.75 -2.25
C LEU A 197 9.27 0.77 -1.25
N LYS A 198 10.32 1.24 -0.57
CA LYS A 198 10.81 0.57 0.64
C LYS A 198 9.66 0.62 1.64
N ILE A 199 8.96 -0.50 1.82
CA ILE A 199 8.15 -0.65 3.03
C ILE A 199 9.18 -0.66 4.15
N ASN A 200 9.26 0.45 4.89
CA ASN A 200 10.30 0.69 5.89
C ASN A 200 9.83 0.24 7.28
N ASN A 201 9.00 -0.80 7.35
CA ASN A 201 8.72 -1.48 8.60
C ASN A 201 9.91 -2.36 8.93
N GLU A 202 10.33 -2.30 10.20
CA GLU A 202 11.34 -3.19 10.73
C GLU A 202 10.90 -4.64 10.51
N ASN A 203 11.81 -5.49 10.01
CA ASN A 203 11.62 -6.92 9.80
C ASN A 203 10.66 -7.32 8.66
N TRP A 204 10.28 -6.41 7.77
CA TRP A 204 9.56 -6.81 6.57
C TRP A 204 10.49 -7.40 5.52
N ASP A 205 10.05 -8.54 5.01
CA ASP A 205 10.55 -9.14 3.79
C ASP A 205 9.38 -9.53 2.87
N ARG A 206 9.72 -9.98 1.65
CA ARG A 206 8.74 -10.38 0.64
C ARG A 206 7.82 -11.53 1.11
N ARG A 207 8.26 -12.39 2.03
CA ARG A 207 7.50 -13.50 2.62
C ARG A 207 6.56 -13.07 3.74
N SER A 208 6.65 -11.83 4.24
CA SER A 208 5.71 -11.31 5.25
C SER A 208 4.25 -11.40 4.80
N LEU A 209 3.98 -11.26 3.49
CA LEU A 209 2.63 -11.42 2.94
C LEU A 209 2.13 -12.87 3.04
N GLN A 210 2.99 -13.85 2.78
CA GLN A 210 2.67 -15.27 2.96
C GLN A 210 2.43 -15.58 4.44
N ARG A 211 3.32 -15.12 5.33
CA ARG A 211 3.18 -15.29 6.79
C ARG A 211 1.91 -14.65 7.33
N ASN A 212 1.51 -13.50 6.78
CA ASN A 212 0.23 -12.88 7.11
C ASN A 212 -0.97 -13.67 6.59
N LEU A 213 -0.89 -14.25 5.39
CA LEU A 213 -1.92 -15.15 4.89
C LEU A 213 -2.08 -16.38 5.81
N GLU A 214 -0.97 -17.00 6.21
CA GLU A 214 -0.95 -18.12 7.15
C GLU A 214 -1.66 -17.74 8.46
N ARG A 215 -1.32 -16.59 9.06
CA ARG A 215 -2.01 -16.08 10.28
C ARG A 215 -3.51 -15.91 10.10
N LEU A 216 -3.95 -15.32 8.99
CA LEU A 216 -5.39 -15.20 8.73
C LEU A 216 -6.06 -16.58 8.76
N LEU A 217 -5.47 -17.57 8.11
CA LEU A 217 -6.02 -18.92 8.02
C LEU A 217 -5.97 -19.66 9.36
N ASP A 218 -4.89 -19.50 10.13
CA ASP A 218 -4.74 -20.03 11.49
C ASP A 218 -5.81 -19.46 12.45
N HIS A 219 -6.22 -18.20 12.24
CA HIS A 219 -7.33 -17.56 12.94
C HIS A 219 -8.72 -17.91 12.36
N GLY A 220 -8.83 -18.98 11.57
CA GLY A 220 -10.10 -19.55 11.12
C GLY A 220 -10.73 -18.83 9.92
N PHE A 221 -9.96 -18.05 9.16
CA PHE A 221 -10.46 -17.48 7.92
C PHE A 221 -10.73 -18.60 6.91
N ASN A 222 -11.87 -18.51 6.21
CA ASN A 222 -12.28 -19.54 5.27
C ASN A 222 -11.84 -19.19 3.84
N PRO A 223 -10.90 -19.95 3.22
CA PRO A 223 -10.39 -19.66 1.88
C PRO A 223 -11.40 -19.94 0.75
N ASN A 224 -12.49 -20.66 1.04
CA ASN A 224 -13.54 -21.01 0.10
C ASN A 224 -14.69 -19.99 0.05
N LEU A 225 -14.61 -18.91 0.84
CA LEU A 225 -15.53 -17.80 0.71
C LEU A 225 -15.39 -17.15 -0.67
N ARG A 226 -16.52 -16.65 -1.17
CA ARG A 226 -16.61 -16.16 -2.54
C ARG A 226 -16.91 -14.66 -2.59
N ASN A 227 -16.47 -14.03 -3.67
CA ASN A 227 -16.71 -12.62 -3.92
C ASN A 227 -18.12 -12.38 -4.45
N ASN A 228 -18.99 -11.79 -3.64
CA ASN A 228 -20.36 -11.41 -4.04
C ASN A 228 -20.53 -9.90 -4.36
N ARG A 229 -19.46 -9.10 -4.31
CA ARG A 229 -19.54 -7.63 -4.32
C ARG A 229 -19.24 -6.96 -5.66
N THR A 230 -18.56 -7.62 -6.60
CA THR A 230 -18.20 -7.01 -7.89
C THR A 230 -18.74 -7.83 -9.05
N SER A 231 -18.96 -7.21 -10.21
CA SER A 231 -19.42 -7.86 -11.45
C SER A 231 -18.44 -8.92 -12.02
N ARG A 232 -17.34 -9.19 -11.31
CA ARG A 232 -16.38 -10.25 -11.61
C ARG A 232 -16.85 -11.51 -10.89
N ALA A 233 -16.87 -12.62 -11.62
CA ALA A 233 -17.18 -13.99 -11.19
C ALA A 233 -17.03 -14.29 -9.69
N ASP A 234 -17.92 -15.16 -9.19
CA ASP A 234 -18.02 -15.63 -7.80
C ASP A 234 -16.81 -16.52 -7.42
N PHE A 235 -15.64 -15.90 -7.43
CA PHE A 235 -14.33 -16.51 -7.23
C PHE A 235 -14.09 -16.81 -5.76
N THR A 236 -13.51 -17.99 -5.49
CA THR A 236 -12.78 -18.25 -4.24
C THR A 236 -11.44 -17.51 -4.23
N ILE A 237 -10.72 -17.52 -3.11
CA ILE A 237 -9.39 -16.91 -3.04
C ILE A 237 -8.41 -17.60 -3.99
N LEU A 238 -8.53 -18.92 -4.18
CA LEU A 238 -7.67 -19.67 -5.11
C LEU A 238 -7.93 -19.28 -6.58
N HIS A 239 -9.18 -19.01 -6.97
CA HIS A 239 -9.49 -18.42 -8.29
C HIS A 239 -8.86 -17.04 -8.45
N HIS A 240 -8.98 -16.20 -7.42
CA HIS A 240 -8.39 -14.86 -7.43
C HIS A 240 -6.87 -14.88 -7.57
N LEU A 241 -6.19 -15.86 -6.97
CA LEU A 241 -4.77 -16.10 -7.17
C LEU A 241 -4.50 -16.55 -8.61
N ALA A 242 -5.16 -17.62 -9.08
CA ALA A 242 -4.93 -18.21 -10.39
C ALA A 242 -5.23 -17.27 -11.57
N ALA A 243 -6.19 -16.36 -11.42
CA ALA A 243 -6.55 -15.40 -12.45
C ALA A 243 -5.56 -14.22 -12.60
N LYS A 244 -4.53 -14.13 -11.76
CA LYS A 244 -3.45 -13.12 -11.88
C LYS A 244 -2.40 -13.60 -12.88
N THR A 245 -1.91 -12.67 -13.70
CA THR A 245 -0.74 -12.89 -14.56
C THR A 245 0.53 -12.91 -13.72
N CYS A 246 1.38 -13.92 -13.89
CA CYS A 246 2.75 -13.89 -13.35
C CYS A 246 3.58 -12.91 -14.17
N ASN A 247 4.10 -11.87 -13.53
CA ASN A 247 4.99 -10.93 -14.19
C ASN A 247 5.94 -10.29 -13.18
N ALA A 248 7.10 -10.92 -12.98
CA ALA A 248 8.13 -10.39 -12.07
C ALA A 248 8.69 -9.03 -12.54
N ALA A 249 8.67 -8.77 -13.85
CA ALA A 249 9.21 -7.55 -14.45
C ALA A 249 8.22 -6.37 -14.44
N ALA A 250 6.91 -6.64 -14.49
CA ALA A 250 5.89 -5.63 -14.56
C ALA A 250 4.69 -5.97 -13.67
N TYR A 251 4.91 -5.94 -12.35
CA TYR A 251 3.84 -5.72 -11.37
C TYR A 251 3.06 -6.96 -10.88
N GLY A 252 3.69 -8.14 -10.79
CA GLY A 252 3.08 -9.37 -10.30
C GLY A 252 3.89 -10.15 -9.27
N HIS A 253 3.28 -11.22 -8.75
CA HIS A 253 3.96 -12.26 -7.98
C HIS A 253 5.00 -12.97 -8.87
N THR A 254 6.10 -13.41 -8.26
CA THR A 254 7.01 -14.41 -8.86
C THR A 254 6.30 -15.75 -8.93
N GLU A 255 6.81 -16.68 -9.75
CA GLU A 255 6.28 -18.04 -9.79
C GLU A 255 6.35 -18.72 -8.42
N GLU A 256 7.48 -18.59 -7.71
CA GLU A 256 7.67 -19.13 -6.36
C GLU A 256 6.58 -18.65 -5.40
N GLU A 257 6.32 -17.33 -5.35
CA GLU A 257 5.29 -16.79 -4.47
C GLU A 257 3.89 -17.27 -4.82
N MET A 258 3.56 -17.38 -6.12
CA MET A 258 2.26 -17.90 -6.54
C MET A 258 2.07 -19.33 -6.04
N ILE A 259 3.14 -20.13 -6.06
CA ILE A 259 3.13 -21.48 -5.51
C ILE A 259 2.99 -21.45 -4.00
N ASP A 260 3.72 -20.60 -3.30
CA ASP A 260 3.65 -20.50 -1.84
C ASP A 260 2.26 -20.06 -1.36
N PHE A 261 1.66 -19.06 -1.99
CA PHE A 261 0.28 -18.66 -1.69
C PHE A 261 -0.70 -19.79 -2.00
N ALA A 262 -0.57 -20.49 -3.13
CA ALA A 262 -1.43 -21.61 -3.47
C ALA A 262 -1.28 -22.76 -2.47
N ARG A 263 -0.05 -23.04 -2.02
CA ARG A 263 0.27 -24.04 -1.00
C ARG A 263 -0.44 -23.73 0.29
N VAL A 264 -0.25 -22.53 0.83
CA VAL A 264 -0.88 -22.08 2.07
C VAL A 264 -2.40 -22.18 2.00
N LEU A 265 -3.00 -21.75 0.88
CA LEU A 265 -4.46 -21.85 0.69
C LEU A 265 -4.95 -23.30 0.66
N ILE A 266 -4.29 -24.18 -0.10
CA ILE A 266 -4.70 -25.59 -0.25
C ILE A 266 -4.47 -26.36 1.06
N ASP A 267 -3.36 -26.12 1.75
CA ASP A 267 -3.08 -26.71 3.07
C ASP A 267 -4.14 -26.29 4.11
N ALA A 268 -4.69 -25.08 3.99
CA ALA A 268 -5.82 -24.60 4.78
C ALA A 268 -7.21 -25.03 4.25
N GLY A 269 -7.26 -25.96 3.30
CA GLY A 269 -8.51 -26.55 2.80
C GLY A 269 -9.22 -25.77 1.69
N ALA A 270 -8.51 -24.92 0.94
CA ALA A 270 -9.06 -24.36 -0.30
C ALA A 270 -9.41 -25.47 -1.29
N ASP A 271 -10.63 -25.42 -1.84
CA ASP A 271 -11.10 -26.36 -2.83
C ASP A 271 -10.40 -26.10 -4.18
N VAL A 272 -9.48 -26.99 -4.52
CA VAL A 272 -8.69 -26.97 -5.76
C VAL A 272 -9.55 -27.12 -7.01
N ASN A 273 -10.74 -27.70 -6.88
CA ASN A 273 -11.67 -28.04 -7.95
C ASN A 273 -12.96 -27.19 -7.92
N ALA A 274 -12.99 -26.13 -7.14
CA ALA A 274 -14.15 -25.24 -7.08
C ALA A 274 -14.48 -24.67 -8.46
N LEU A 275 -15.76 -24.62 -8.82
CA LEU A 275 -16.24 -23.94 -10.02
C LEU A 275 -16.76 -22.55 -9.64
N GLU A 276 -16.33 -21.51 -10.37
CA GLU A 276 -16.98 -20.19 -10.33
C GLU A 276 -18.24 -20.14 -11.21
N ASN A 277 -19.09 -19.15 -11.01
CA ASN A 277 -20.46 -19.17 -11.56
C ASN A 277 -20.66 -18.49 -12.93
N GLN A 278 -19.66 -17.78 -13.45
CA GLN A 278 -19.78 -17.06 -14.72
C GLN A 278 -19.27 -17.89 -15.90
N LEU A 279 -18.07 -18.45 -15.79
CA LEU A 279 -17.47 -19.26 -16.85
C LEU A 279 -17.48 -20.75 -16.51
N MET A 280 -17.94 -21.13 -15.32
CA MET A 280 -17.88 -22.49 -14.81
C MET A 280 -16.48 -23.10 -14.95
N SER A 281 -15.46 -22.30 -14.67
CA SER A 281 -14.04 -22.68 -14.75
C SER A 281 -13.46 -22.96 -13.37
N THR A 282 -12.47 -23.86 -13.30
CA THR A 282 -11.71 -24.17 -12.06
C THR A 282 -10.53 -23.21 -11.88
N PRO A 283 -9.90 -23.16 -10.69
CA PRO A 283 -8.62 -22.45 -10.52
C PRO A 283 -7.55 -22.92 -11.52
N LEU A 284 -7.49 -24.22 -11.82
CA LEU A 284 -6.59 -24.78 -12.83
C LEU A 284 -6.86 -24.18 -14.22
N ALA A 285 -8.12 -24.05 -14.61
CA ALA A 285 -8.50 -23.43 -15.88
C ALA A 285 -8.11 -21.94 -15.96
N TRP A 286 -8.24 -21.21 -14.85
CA TRP A 286 -7.76 -19.82 -14.77
C TRP A 286 -6.23 -19.71 -14.87
N ALA A 287 -5.49 -20.60 -14.21
CA ALA A 287 -4.03 -20.64 -14.31
C ALA A 287 -3.57 -20.95 -15.74
N ALA A 288 -4.23 -21.91 -16.41
CA ALA A 288 -3.98 -22.26 -17.80
C ALA A 288 -4.25 -21.08 -18.74
N ARG A 289 -5.39 -20.38 -18.57
CA ARG A 289 -5.72 -19.17 -19.34
C ARG A 289 -4.64 -18.08 -19.23
N GLN A 290 -4.05 -17.91 -18.06
CA GLN A 290 -3.04 -16.86 -17.81
C GLN A 290 -1.62 -17.26 -18.23
N GLY A 291 -1.39 -18.49 -18.70
CA GLY A 291 -0.06 -18.93 -19.08
C GLY A 291 0.83 -19.26 -17.89
N ASN A 292 0.25 -19.54 -16.71
CA ASN A 292 1.02 -19.82 -15.50
C ASN A 292 1.36 -21.30 -15.38
N GLY A 293 2.33 -21.77 -16.16
CA GLY A 293 2.72 -23.18 -16.21
C GLY A 293 3.21 -23.74 -14.86
N ALA A 294 3.89 -22.92 -14.04
CA ALA A 294 4.31 -23.32 -12.70
C ALA A 294 3.12 -23.62 -11.78
N LEU A 295 2.12 -22.72 -11.75
CA LEU A 295 0.92 -22.93 -10.96
C LEU A 295 0.05 -24.07 -11.51
N VAL A 296 -0.02 -24.26 -12.83
CA VAL A 296 -0.70 -25.43 -13.43
C VAL A 296 -0.08 -26.72 -12.91
N ARG A 297 1.25 -26.88 -12.99
CA ARG A 297 1.96 -28.06 -12.45
C ARG A 297 1.66 -28.28 -10.97
N TYR A 298 1.67 -27.20 -10.20
CA TYR A 298 1.40 -27.27 -8.77
C TYR A 298 -0.04 -27.69 -8.46
N LEU A 299 -1.04 -27.09 -9.11
CA LEU A 299 -2.45 -27.45 -8.89
C LEU A 299 -2.71 -28.91 -9.27
N LEU A 300 -2.15 -29.39 -10.39
CA LEU A 300 -2.23 -30.80 -10.79
C LEU A 300 -1.60 -31.73 -9.74
N SER A 301 -0.43 -31.39 -9.19
CA SER A 301 0.20 -32.20 -8.14
C SER A 301 -0.57 -32.22 -6.82
N ARG A 302 -1.47 -31.23 -6.62
CA ARG A 302 -2.40 -31.15 -5.48
C ARG A 302 -3.79 -31.72 -5.78
N GLY A 303 -3.96 -32.44 -6.89
CA GLY A 303 -5.20 -33.16 -7.20
C GLY A 303 -6.26 -32.33 -7.93
N ALA A 304 -5.87 -31.23 -8.58
CA ALA A 304 -6.75 -30.56 -9.53
C ALA A 304 -7.13 -31.53 -10.66
N ASP A 305 -8.42 -31.60 -10.99
CA ASP A 305 -8.92 -32.39 -12.09
C ASP A 305 -8.67 -31.62 -13.41
N PRO A 306 -7.83 -32.15 -14.33
CA PRO A 306 -7.48 -31.48 -15.58
C PRO A 306 -8.65 -31.36 -16.56
N ASP A 307 -9.70 -32.16 -16.38
CA ASP A 307 -10.88 -32.19 -17.26
C ASP A 307 -12.08 -31.44 -16.66
N LEU A 308 -12.02 -31.04 -15.39
CA LEU A 308 -13.15 -30.44 -14.70
C LEU A 308 -13.45 -29.02 -15.19
N ALA A 309 -14.65 -28.85 -15.74
CA ALA A 309 -15.29 -27.58 -16.03
C ALA A 309 -16.81 -27.78 -16.14
N GLY A 310 -17.61 -26.72 -15.98
CA GLY A 310 -19.06 -26.81 -16.21
C GLY A 310 -19.45 -26.72 -17.69
N SER A 311 -18.50 -26.56 -18.61
CA SER A 311 -18.72 -26.62 -20.06
C SER A 311 -17.44 -26.97 -20.80
N ALA A 312 -17.55 -27.61 -21.96
CA ALA A 312 -16.40 -28.06 -22.75
C ALA A 312 -15.46 -26.91 -23.17
N TRP A 313 -15.99 -25.71 -23.39
CA TRP A 313 -15.19 -24.52 -23.74
C TRP A 313 -14.42 -23.91 -22.56
N ALA A 314 -14.75 -24.32 -21.34
CA ALA A 314 -14.22 -23.77 -20.09
C ALA A 314 -13.19 -24.69 -19.43
N THR A 315 -12.81 -25.79 -20.08
CA THR A 315 -11.77 -26.71 -19.58
C THR A 315 -10.40 -26.03 -19.52
N PRO A 316 -9.50 -26.47 -18.63
CA PRO A 316 -8.12 -26.01 -18.63
C PRO A 316 -7.46 -26.12 -20.02
N MET A 317 -7.70 -27.22 -20.74
CA MET A 317 -7.16 -27.44 -22.09
C MET A 317 -7.69 -26.40 -23.08
N ALA A 318 -9.01 -26.20 -23.16
CA ALA A 318 -9.62 -25.23 -24.07
C ALA A 318 -9.12 -23.80 -23.81
N TRP A 319 -8.85 -23.46 -22.54
CA TRP A 319 -8.26 -22.18 -22.19
C TRP A 319 -6.80 -22.04 -22.64
N ALA A 320 -5.98 -23.07 -22.47
CA ALA A 320 -4.59 -23.09 -22.90
C ALA A 320 -4.48 -22.95 -24.43
N GLU A 321 -5.24 -23.75 -25.18
CA GLU A 321 -5.29 -23.71 -26.64
C GLU A 321 -5.75 -22.33 -27.16
N ARG A 322 -6.85 -21.79 -26.62
CA ARG A 322 -7.40 -20.49 -27.05
C ARG A 322 -6.47 -19.32 -26.76
N LYS A 323 -5.53 -19.49 -25.83
CA LYS A 323 -4.54 -18.48 -25.46
C LYS A 323 -3.15 -18.77 -26.01
N ASN A 324 -3.00 -19.83 -26.81
CA ASN A 324 -1.74 -20.28 -27.41
C ASN A 324 -0.65 -20.59 -26.38
N HIS A 325 -1.01 -21.18 -25.25
CA HIS A 325 -0.07 -21.68 -24.24
C HIS A 325 0.24 -23.15 -24.50
N GLU A 326 1.02 -23.41 -25.54
CA GLU A 326 1.29 -24.77 -26.05
C GLU A 326 1.97 -25.69 -25.03
N ASP A 327 2.84 -25.13 -24.19
CA ASP A 327 3.52 -25.84 -23.10
C ASP A 327 2.53 -26.31 -22.03
N ILE A 328 1.54 -25.48 -21.71
CA ILE A 328 0.46 -25.83 -20.77
C ILE A 328 -0.51 -26.83 -21.40
N ALA A 329 -0.85 -26.68 -22.69
CA ALA A 329 -1.68 -27.64 -23.39
C ALA A 329 -1.04 -29.04 -23.40
N SER A 330 0.27 -29.11 -23.69
CA SER A 330 1.04 -30.36 -23.62
C SER A 330 1.02 -30.96 -22.21
N LEU A 331 1.29 -30.14 -21.19
CA LEU A 331 1.26 -30.57 -19.80
C LEU A 331 -0.12 -31.10 -19.39
N LEU A 332 -1.20 -30.44 -19.81
CA LEU A 332 -2.56 -30.87 -19.53
C LEU A 332 -2.85 -32.18 -20.25
N ALA A 333 -2.43 -32.36 -21.51
CA ALA A 333 -2.63 -33.58 -22.28
C ALA A 333 -2.01 -34.80 -21.58
N ASP A 334 -0.81 -34.62 -21.00
CA ASP A 334 -0.12 -35.66 -20.24
C ASP A 334 -0.85 -36.03 -18.93
N ASN A 335 -1.69 -35.14 -18.41
CA ASN A 335 -2.42 -35.31 -17.15
C ASN A 335 -3.91 -35.65 -17.35
N THR A 336 -4.49 -35.36 -18.52
CA THR A 336 -5.82 -35.80 -18.92
C THR A 336 -5.76 -37.29 -19.26
N ARG A 337 -6.16 -38.12 -18.29
CA ARG A 337 -6.30 -39.59 -18.36
C ARG A 337 -5.61 -40.29 -19.55
N VAL A 338 -4.35 -40.68 -19.31
CA VAL A 338 -4.03 -42.12 -19.30
C VAL A 338 -4.51 -42.67 -17.95
N ARG A 339 -5.81 -43.01 -17.82
CA ARG A 339 -6.37 -43.73 -16.66
C ARG A 339 -7.14 -44.94 -17.14
#